data_AF-A0A384HPP6-F1
#
_entry.id   AF-A0A384HPP6-F1
#
_cell.length_a   1.000
_cell.length_b   1.000
_cell.length_c   1.000
_cell.angle_alpha   90.00
_cell.angle_beta   90.00
_cell.angle_gamma   90.00
#
_symmetry.space_group_name_H-M   'P 1'
#
loop_
_entity.id
_entity.type
_entity.pdbx_description
1 polymer ?
#
loop_
_entity_poly.entity_id
_entity_poly.type
_entity_poly.pdbx_seq_one_letter_code
_entity_poly.pdbx_strand_id
1 'polypeptide(L)'
;MSSPDYRPLARLPIQVRPIAGERARSFIVRLAAANHLKADHLRSFLCEPPLHRGHPSWSRLAAVTGRDPDALREILDRTHCAQCGNPTLGISHKQTCSQACRQKAYRRRHPKPNRQQTVACQFCGRKLIITVHGETRRWCSAGCRQKGYRQRQRERAEALAAQPTCDECGTPLGPGSRRRWCSKVCSHRAYIRRRIERGESPLPTPDPKAPPREQPTICAYCSGPLLPGRKNQIRLTCSATCRTYLYHRRKKERLTQEHLTHEP
;
A
#
# COMPACT_ATOMS: atom_id res chain seq x y z
N MET A 1 54.49 37.16 13.15
CA MET A 1 53.97 35.84 12.72
C MET A 1 53.39 36.02 11.34
N SER A 2 54.21 35.75 10.32
CA SER A 2 53.90 36.05 8.91
C SER A 2 52.99 34.98 8.34
N SER A 3 51.80 35.40 7.90
CA SER A 3 50.79 34.56 7.24
C SER A 3 51.37 33.86 6.01
N PRO A 4 50.96 32.60 5.75
CA PRO A 4 51.41 31.86 4.57
C PRO A 4 50.95 32.56 3.29
N ASP A 5 51.79 32.51 2.26
CA ASP A 5 51.63 33.09 0.92
C ASP A 5 50.20 33.00 0.37
N TYR A 6 49.42 34.08 0.53
CA TYR A 6 48.11 34.21 -0.10
C TYR A 6 48.31 34.67 -1.54
N ARG A 7 48.63 33.73 -2.44
CA ARG A 7 48.57 34.01 -3.88
C ARG A 7 47.13 34.46 -4.20
N PRO A 8 46.93 35.68 -4.73
CA PRO A 8 45.59 36.15 -5.05
C PRO A 8 44.98 35.22 -6.09
N LEU A 9 43.86 34.59 -5.74
CA LEU A 9 43.14 33.70 -6.65
C LEU A 9 42.60 34.53 -7.82
N ALA A 10 42.83 34.07 -9.04
CA ALA A 10 42.31 34.73 -10.23
C ALA A 10 40.77 34.67 -10.24
N ARG A 11 40.15 35.79 -10.58
CA ARG A 11 38.70 35.91 -10.73
C ARG A 11 38.24 35.13 -11.96
N LEU A 12 37.10 34.43 -11.85
CA LEU A 12 36.50 33.72 -12.98
C LEU A 12 35.97 34.72 -14.03
N PRO A 13 36.06 34.39 -15.34
CA PRO A 13 35.62 35.28 -16.42
C PRO A 13 34.13 35.64 -16.37
N ILE A 14 33.27 34.67 -16.06
CA ILE A 14 31.81 34.85 -16.03
C ILE A 14 31.32 34.83 -14.60
N GLN A 15 30.66 35.93 -14.21
CA GLN A 15 30.15 36.12 -12.86
C GLN A 15 28.65 35.90 -12.79
N VAL A 16 28.22 35.02 -11.90
CA VAL A 16 26.80 34.72 -11.68
C VAL A 16 26.27 35.56 -10.52
N ARG A 17 25.06 36.13 -10.67
CA ARG A 17 24.36 36.85 -9.60
C ARG A 17 23.94 35.86 -8.49
N PRO A 18 24.38 36.05 -7.23
CA PRO A 18 23.92 35.24 -6.10
C PRO A 18 22.41 35.42 -5.89
N ILE A 19 21.69 34.31 -5.69
CA ILE A 19 20.28 34.34 -5.32
C ILE A 19 20.18 34.15 -3.80
N ALA A 20 19.36 34.98 -3.14
CA ALA A 20 19.18 34.91 -1.70
C ALA A 20 18.64 33.52 -1.28
N GLY A 21 19.37 32.82 -0.41
CA GLY A 21 19.01 31.50 0.12
C GLY A 21 19.27 30.31 -0.81
N GLU A 22 19.96 30.50 -1.92
CA GLU A 22 20.32 29.46 -2.88
C GLU A 22 21.27 28.38 -2.34
N ARG A 23 21.94 28.66 -1.20
CA ARG A 23 23.02 27.87 -0.59
C ARG A 23 24.29 27.84 -1.45
N ALA A 24 25.44 27.74 -0.79
CA ALA A 24 26.75 27.72 -1.45
C ALA A 24 26.88 26.63 -2.54
N ARG A 25 26.34 25.42 -2.30
CA ARG A 25 26.44 24.32 -3.28
C ARG A 25 25.75 24.63 -4.60
N SER A 26 24.51 25.12 -4.59
CA SER A 26 23.75 25.40 -5.82
C SER A 26 24.37 26.60 -6.56
N PHE A 27 24.82 27.60 -5.81
CA PHE A 27 25.57 28.73 -6.35
C PHE A 27 26.86 28.28 -7.07
N ILE A 28 27.65 27.39 -6.46
CA ILE A 28 28.87 26.82 -7.07
C ILE A 28 28.55 26.04 -8.36
N VAL A 29 27.47 25.26 -8.38
CA VAL A 29 27.05 24.52 -9.59
C VAL A 29 26.74 25.47 -10.75
N ARG A 30 25.99 26.55 -10.50
CA ARG A 30 25.71 27.56 -11.53
C ARG A 30 26.95 28.33 -11.95
N LEU A 31 27.80 28.69 -10.99
CA LEU A 31 29.07 29.37 -11.27
C LEU A 31 29.99 28.50 -12.14
N ALA A 32 30.09 27.20 -11.84
CA ALA A 32 30.84 26.25 -12.64
C ALA A 32 30.26 26.11 -14.06
N ALA A 33 28.94 25.93 -14.17
CA ALA A 33 28.26 25.82 -15.46
C ALA A 33 28.47 27.07 -16.34
N ALA A 34 28.37 28.26 -15.76
CA ALA A 34 28.57 29.53 -16.47
C ALA A 34 30.01 29.72 -16.97
N ASN A 35 31.00 29.08 -16.36
CA ASN A 35 32.41 29.15 -16.76
C ASN A 35 32.89 27.87 -17.48
N HIS A 36 31.97 26.99 -17.89
CA HIS A 36 32.29 25.71 -18.53
C HIS A 36 33.22 24.79 -17.70
N LEU A 37 33.09 24.84 -16.37
CA LEU A 37 33.84 24.01 -15.43
C LEU A 37 32.99 22.86 -14.89
N LYS A 38 33.64 21.76 -14.50
CA LYS A 38 32.96 20.70 -13.73
C LYS A 38 32.70 21.20 -12.30
N ALA A 39 31.46 21.05 -11.82
CA ALA A 39 31.07 21.53 -10.49
C ALA A 39 31.89 20.89 -9.35
N ASP A 40 32.19 19.59 -9.44
CA ASP A 40 33.01 18.90 -8.45
C ASP A 40 34.45 19.41 -8.43
N HIS A 41 35.02 19.73 -9.60
CA HIS A 41 36.36 20.29 -9.71
C HIS A 41 36.43 21.68 -9.06
N LEU A 42 35.49 22.57 -9.41
CA LEU A 42 35.43 23.90 -8.80
C LEU A 42 35.21 23.81 -7.28
N ARG A 43 34.36 22.89 -6.83
CA ARG A 43 34.14 22.67 -5.40
C ARG A 43 35.41 22.20 -4.68
N SER A 44 36.14 21.23 -5.23
CA SER A 44 37.40 20.77 -4.64
C SER A 44 38.46 21.88 -4.61
N PHE A 45 38.53 22.71 -5.65
CA PHE A 45 39.42 23.88 -5.69
C PHE A 45 39.08 24.94 -4.64
N LEU A 46 37.80 25.09 -4.31
CA LEU A 46 37.31 26.04 -3.30
C LEU A 46 37.46 25.52 -1.86
N CYS A 47 37.71 24.23 -1.67
CA CYS A 47 38.07 23.69 -0.36
C CYS A 47 39.53 24.03 -0.05
N GLU A 48 39.83 24.37 1.20
CA GLU A 48 41.18 24.75 1.61
C GLU A 48 42.09 23.50 1.70
N PRO A 49 43.30 23.51 1.13
CA PRO A 49 44.28 22.44 1.36
C PRO A 49 44.57 22.32 2.87
N PRO A 50 44.74 21.10 3.41
CA PRO A 50 44.91 19.81 2.74
C PRO A 50 43.59 19.08 2.43
N LEU A 51 42.45 19.63 2.82
CA LEU A 51 41.15 18.95 2.75
C LEU A 51 40.43 19.26 1.44
N HIS A 52 40.71 18.48 0.39
CA HIS A 52 39.97 18.53 -0.88
C HIS A 52 38.52 18.02 -0.76
N ARG A 53 38.14 17.48 0.41
CA ARG A 53 36.79 17.05 0.78
C ARG A 53 36.34 17.84 2.00
N GLY A 54 35.58 18.92 1.77
CA GLY A 54 35.10 19.78 2.86
C GLY A 54 34.01 20.76 2.46
N HIS A 55 33.74 21.69 3.36
CA HIS A 55 32.96 22.88 3.05
C HIS A 55 33.83 23.87 2.28
N PRO A 56 33.32 24.50 1.20
CA PRO A 56 34.07 25.49 0.45
C PRO A 56 34.39 26.69 1.35
N SER A 57 35.62 27.20 1.26
CA SER A 57 36.04 28.39 2.00
C SER A 57 35.37 29.63 1.42
N TRP A 58 34.70 30.41 2.29
CA TRP A 58 34.05 31.67 1.90
C TRP A 58 35.04 32.66 1.29
N SER A 59 36.25 32.74 1.84
CA SER A 59 37.31 33.62 1.34
C SER A 59 37.74 33.25 -0.08
N ARG A 60 37.86 31.94 -0.38
CA ARG A 60 38.21 31.47 -1.74
C ARG A 60 37.05 31.70 -2.72
N LEU A 61 35.82 31.45 -2.30
CA LEU A 61 34.63 31.68 -3.12
C LEU A 61 34.43 33.17 -3.44
N ALA A 62 34.69 34.03 -2.46
CA ALA A 62 34.71 35.48 -2.58
C ALA A 62 35.80 35.94 -3.58
N ALA A 63 37.02 35.41 -3.45
CA ALA A 63 38.12 35.73 -4.36
C ALA A 63 37.82 35.36 -5.82
N VAL A 64 37.30 34.15 -6.09
CA VAL A 64 36.98 33.74 -7.48
C VAL A 64 35.79 34.51 -8.08
N THR A 65 34.91 35.06 -7.23
CA THR A 65 33.77 35.86 -7.68
C THR A 65 34.05 37.37 -7.74
N GLY A 66 35.12 37.82 -7.07
CA GLY A 66 35.42 39.24 -6.87
C GLY A 66 34.35 39.93 -6.01
N ARG A 67 33.89 39.27 -4.94
CA ARG A 67 32.87 39.78 -4.01
C ARG A 67 33.40 39.76 -2.58
N ASP A 68 32.77 40.51 -1.70
CA ASP A 68 33.04 40.47 -0.27
C ASP A 68 32.57 39.12 0.35
N PRO A 69 33.41 38.44 1.16
CA PRO A 69 33.08 37.13 1.72
C PRO A 69 31.91 37.16 2.71
N ASP A 70 31.75 38.23 3.48
CA ASP A 70 30.68 38.34 4.48
C ASP A 70 29.35 38.65 3.80
N ALA A 71 29.34 39.54 2.80
CA ALA A 71 28.18 39.79 1.96
C ALA A 71 27.72 38.53 1.21
N LEU A 72 28.67 37.74 0.69
CA LEU A 72 28.34 36.49 -0.01
C LEU A 72 27.75 35.45 0.95
N ARG A 73 28.35 35.31 2.14
CA ARG A 73 27.83 34.45 3.21
C ARG A 73 26.42 34.88 3.59
N GLU A 74 26.21 36.16 3.82
CA GLU A 74 24.89 36.68 4.17
C GLU A 74 23.83 36.37 3.11
N ILE A 75 24.13 36.58 1.82
CA ILE A 75 23.17 36.30 0.75
C ILE A 75 22.89 34.80 0.62
N LEU A 76 23.92 33.95 0.66
CA LEU A 76 23.79 32.52 0.39
C LEU A 76 23.33 31.69 1.60
N ASP A 77 23.67 32.10 2.82
CA ASP A 77 23.27 31.43 4.07
C ASP A 77 21.93 31.92 4.62
N ARG A 78 21.39 33.04 4.13
CA ARG A 78 20.00 33.46 4.41
C ARG A 78 19.02 32.46 3.82
N THR A 79 18.78 31.40 4.56
CA THR A 79 17.74 30.42 4.27
C THR A 79 16.38 31.10 4.50
N HIS A 80 15.57 31.20 3.46
CA HIS A 80 14.20 31.70 3.57
C HIS A 80 13.24 30.53 3.46
N CYS A 81 12.10 30.63 4.14
CA CYS A 81 11.03 29.66 4.02
C CYS A 81 10.44 29.70 2.60
N ALA A 82 10.48 28.58 1.89
CA ALA A 82 9.91 28.46 0.54
C ALA A 82 8.38 28.70 0.48
N GLN A 83 7.70 28.82 1.63
CA GLN A 83 6.25 29.03 1.70
C GLN A 83 5.82 30.42 2.16
N CYS A 84 6.63 31.11 2.97
CA CYS A 84 6.27 32.43 3.50
C CYS A 84 7.36 33.48 3.32
N GLY A 85 8.54 33.13 2.81
CA GLY A 85 9.64 34.07 2.60
C GLY A 85 10.38 34.50 3.86
N ASN A 86 9.92 34.15 5.06
CA ASN A 86 10.58 34.53 6.31
C ASN A 86 11.96 33.85 6.45
N PRO A 87 12.96 34.53 7.03
CA PRO A 87 14.25 33.93 7.32
C PRO A 87 14.07 32.74 8.28
N THR A 88 14.74 31.63 7.99
CA THR A 88 14.78 30.46 8.85
C THR A 88 16.02 30.53 9.73
N LEU A 89 15.81 30.48 11.04
CA LEU A 89 16.89 30.36 12.01
C LEU A 89 17.53 28.97 11.80
N GLY A 90 18.74 28.94 11.22
CA GLY A 90 19.47 27.71 10.83
C GLY A 90 19.50 26.67 11.95
N ILE A 91 19.36 25.37 11.70
CA ILE A 91 20.40 24.45 11.15
C ILE A 91 19.74 23.34 10.30
N SER A 92 18.42 23.42 10.07
CA SER A 92 17.68 22.30 9.51
C SER A 92 17.63 22.34 7.98
N HIS A 93 17.87 21.20 7.31
CA HIS A 93 17.65 20.99 5.87
C HIS A 93 16.22 21.31 5.37
N LYS A 94 15.31 21.70 6.27
CA LYS A 94 13.90 21.96 6.01
C LYS A 94 13.73 23.25 5.19
N GLN A 95 13.07 23.14 4.05
CA GLN A 95 12.68 24.27 3.19
C GLN A 95 11.58 25.18 3.78
N THR A 96 11.17 24.96 5.04
CA THR A 96 10.01 25.64 5.66
C THR A 96 10.30 26.03 7.11
N CYS A 97 9.98 27.25 7.51
CA CYS A 97 10.23 27.79 8.85
C CYS A 97 9.40 27.15 9.97
N SER A 98 8.19 26.68 9.66
CA SER A 98 7.24 26.19 10.66
C SER A 98 6.48 24.96 10.18
N GLN A 99 5.82 24.26 11.11
CA GLN A 99 4.91 23.17 10.78
C GLN A 99 3.75 23.65 9.89
N ALA A 100 3.23 24.86 10.12
CA ALA A 100 2.19 25.47 9.28
C ALA A 100 2.65 25.65 7.83
N CYS A 101 3.86 26.19 7.63
CA CYS A 101 4.45 26.30 6.30
C CYS A 101 4.68 24.93 5.67
N ARG A 102 5.18 23.94 6.43
CA ARG A 102 5.33 22.57 5.92
C ARG A 102 4.01 21.97 5.45
N GLN A 103 2.94 22.13 6.23
CA GLN A 103 1.60 21.67 5.85
C GLN A 103 1.07 22.40 4.60
N LYS A 104 1.31 23.71 4.49
CA LYS A 104 0.94 24.49 3.28
C LYS A 104 1.69 23.99 2.04
N ALA A 105 3.01 23.76 2.15
CA ALA A 105 3.82 23.16 1.09
C ALA A 105 3.30 21.77 0.69
N TYR A 106 2.96 20.95 1.69
CA TYR A 106 2.41 19.62 1.47
C TYR A 106 1.07 19.69 0.73
N ARG A 107 0.13 20.53 1.18
CA ARG A 107 -1.18 20.72 0.51
C ARG A 107 -1.05 21.24 -0.92
N ARG A 108 -0.03 22.06 -1.22
CA ARG A 108 0.25 22.53 -2.58
C ARG A 108 0.77 21.40 -3.48
N ARG A 109 1.66 20.54 -2.98
CA ARG A 109 2.20 19.39 -3.73
C ARG A 109 1.20 18.24 -3.86
N HIS A 110 0.32 18.12 -2.89
CA HIS A 110 -0.75 17.12 -2.85
C HIS A 110 -2.09 17.84 -2.76
N PRO A 111 -2.54 18.51 -3.85
CA PRO A 111 -3.86 19.09 -3.87
C PRO A 111 -4.85 17.96 -3.57
N LYS A 112 -5.73 18.18 -2.58
CA LYS A 112 -6.80 17.22 -2.30
C LYS A 112 -7.56 17.02 -3.60
N PRO A 113 -7.63 15.80 -4.15
CA PRO A 113 -8.27 15.61 -5.43
C PRO A 113 -9.73 16.00 -5.23
N ASN A 114 -10.21 17.00 -5.97
CA ASN A 114 -11.59 17.44 -5.96
C ASN A 114 -12.45 16.36 -6.63
N ARG A 115 -12.57 15.21 -5.97
CA ARG A 115 -13.31 14.05 -6.46
C ARG A 115 -14.76 14.25 -6.04
N GLN A 116 -15.41 15.22 -6.68
CA GLN A 116 -16.86 15.17 -6.77
C GLN A 116 -17.19 13.93 -7.59
N GLN A 117 -17.71 12.89 -6.94
CA GLN A 117 -18.15 11.70 -7.64
C GLN A 117 -19.63 11.87 -7.95
N THR A 118 -19.99 11.79 -9.23
CA THR A 118 -21.39 11.70 -9.62
C THR A 118 -21.82 10.23 -9.54
N VAL A 119 -22.76 9.92 -8.65
CA VAL A 119 -23.41 8.60 -8.59
C VAL A 119 -24.88 8.73 -8.92
N ALA A 120 -25.49 7.72 -9.55
CA ALA A 120 -26.92 7.72 -9.78
C ALA A 120 -27.68 7.26 -8.52
N CYS A 121 -28.84 7.86 -8.24
CA CYS A 121 -29.74 7.36 -7.22
C CYS A 121 -30.21 5.94 -7.59
N GLN A 122 -30.08 5.00 -6.66
CA GLN A 122 -30.42 3.59 -6.91
C GLN A 122 -31.92 3.32 -7.19
N PHE A 123 -32.80 4.29 -6.91
CA PHE A 123 -34.23 4.13 -7.14
C PHE A 123 -34.71 4.90 -8.39
N CYS A 124 -34.41 6.20 -8.49
CA CYS A 124 -34.92 7.03 -9.59
C CYS A 124 -33.89 7.36 -10.68
N GLY A 125 -32.64 6.91 -10.55
CA GLY A 125 -31.57 7.19 -11.51
C GLY A 125 -31.02 8.62 -11.49
N ARG A 126 -31.61 9.55 -10.73
CA ARG A 126 -31.16 10.95 -10.66
C ARG A 126 -29.70 11.05 -10.21
N LYS A 127 -28.89 11.85 -10.91
CA LYS A 127 -27.47 12.09 -10.60
C LYS A 127 -27.32 12.80 -9.26
N LEU A 128 -26.42 12.30 -8.42
CA LEU A 128 -26.06 12.79 -7.09
C LEU A 128 -24.59 13.17 -7.09
N ILE A 129 -24.27 14.38 -6.64
CA ILE A 129 -22.90 14.82 -6.45
C ILE A 129 -22.52 14.50 -5.01
N ILE A 130 -21.59 13.56 -4.82
CA ILE A 130 -21.09 13.16 -3.51
C ILE A 130 -19.68 13.73 -3.34
N THR A 131 -19.44 14.42 -2.22
CA THR A 131 -18.10 14.78 -1.77
C THR A 131 -17.48 13.56 -1.08
N VAL A 132 -16.22 13.22 -1.36
CA VAL A 132 -15.54 11.99 -0.88
C VAL A 132 -15.61 11.78 0.63
N HIS A 133 -15.79 12.85 1.40
CA HIS A 133 -15.87 12.80 2.87
C HIS A 133 -17.31 12.74 3.41
N GLY A 134 -18.32 12.81 2.55
CA GLY A 134 -19.72 12.60 2.93
C GLY A 134 -20.07 11.12 2.89
N GLU A 135 -20.94 10.67 3.82
CA GLU A 135 -21.58 9.36 3.72
C GLU A 135 -22.09 9.12 2.28
N THR A 136 -21.88 7.91 1.77
CA THR A 136 -22.30 7.52 0.42
C THR A 136 -23.83 7.56 0.33
N ARG A 137 -24.38 8.72 -0.04
CA ARG A 137 -25.82 8.89 -0.24
C ARG A 137 -26.26 8.07 -1.44
N ARG A 138 -26.87 6.90 -1.18
CA ARG A 138 -27.42 5.99 -2.21
C ARG A 138 -28.73 6.50 -2.81
N TRP A 139 -29.39 7.45 -2.15
CA TRP A 139 -30.72 7.95 -2.52
C TRP A 139 -30.73 9.48 -2.62
N CYS A 140 -31.45 10.01 -3.60
CA CYS A 140 -31.59 11.45 -3.79
C CYS A 140 -32.47 12.13 -2.73
N SER A 141 -33.35 11.36 -2.08
CA SER A 141 -34.30 11.86 -1.07
C SER A 141 -34.76 10.73 -0.15
N ALA A 142 -35.34 11.09 1.00
CA ALA A 142 -35.98 10.15 1.92
C ALA A 142 -37.11 9.35 1.23
N GLY A 143 -37.86 10.00 0.33
CA GLY A 143 -38.91 9.33 -0.47
C GLY A 143 -38.35 8.23 -1.38
N CYS A 144 -37.25 8.48 -2.10
CA CYS A 144 -36.59 7.45 -2.91
C CYS A 144 -36.02 6.31 -2.05
N ARG A 145 -35.52 6.63 -0.84
CA ARG A 145 -35.09 5.63 0.13
C ARG A 145 -36.26 4.73 0.58
N GLN A 146 -37.41 5.31 0.91
CA GLN A 146 -38.60 4.56 1.33
C GLN A 146 -39.18 3.71 0.20
N LYS A 147 -39.26 4.25 -1.03
CA LYS A 147 -39.71 3.48 -2.20
C LYS A 147 -38.77 2.30 -2.49
N GLY A 148 -37.46 2.54 -2.51
CA GLY A 148 -36.48 1.47 -2.68
C GLY A 148 -36.53 0.43 -1.55
N TYR A 149 -36.86 0.83 -0.31
CA TYR A 149 -37.09 -0.11 0.78
C TYR A 149 -38.34 -0.97 0.55
N ARG A 150 -39.47 -0.36 0.17
CA ARG A 150 -40.72 -1.09 -0.15
C ARG A 150 -40.53 -2.07 -1.30
N GLN A 151 -39.80 -1.66 -2.35
CA GLN A 151 -39.48 -2.54 -3.48
C GLN A 151 -38.68 -3.76 -3.02
N ARG A 152 -37.59 -3.57 -2.27
CA ARG A 152 -36.80 -4.70 -1.74
C ARG A 152 -37.61 -5.62 -0.81
N GLN A 153 -38.56 -5.08 -0.05
CA GLN A 153 -39.45 -5.90 0.77
C GLN A 153 -40.41 -6.73 -0.09
N ARG A 154 -40.95 -6.16 -1.18
CA ARG A 154 -41.76 -6.90 -2.15
C ARG A 154 -40.96 -8.00 -2.82
N GLU A 155 -39.78 -7.69 -3.34
CA GLU A 155 -38.86 -8.68 -3.95
C GLU A 155 -38.49 -9.78 -2.95
N ARG A 156 -38.25 -9.44 -1.68
CA ARG A 156 -37.98 -10.42 -0.63
C ARG A 156 -39.20 -11.28 -0.31
N ALA A 157 -40.40 -10.69 -0.26
CA ALA A 157 -41.64 -11.43 -0.05
C ALA A 157 -41.92 -12.37 -1.22
N GLU A 158 -41.72 -11.92 -2.46
CA GLU A 158 -41.82 -12.72 -3.67
C GLU A 158 -40.79 -13.85 -3.69
N ALA A 159 -39.53 -13.56 -3.33
CA ALA A 159 -38.49 -14.59 -3.23
C ALA A 159 -38.74 -15.61 -2.10
N LEU A 160 -39.42 -15.22 -1.03
CA LEU A 160 -39.85 -16.15 0.03
C LEU A 160 -41.11 -16.93 -0.37
N ALA A 161 -41.98 -16.34 -1.18
CA ALA A 161 -43.15 -17.00 -1.74
C ALA A 161 -42.78 -17.99 -2.84
N ALA A 162 -41.72 -17.70 -3.60
CA ALA A 162 -41.09 -18.63 -4.52
C ALA A 162 -40.59 -19.83 -3.73
N GLN A 163 -41.25 -20.97 -3.91
CA GLN A 163 -40.83 -22.20 -3.24
C GLN A 163 -39.47 -22.62 -3.81
N PRO A 164 -38.42 -22.73 -2.97
CA PRO A 164 -37.11 -23.15 -3.46
C PRO A 164 -37.25 -24.55 -4.05
N THR A 165 -36.78 -24.78 -5.28
CA THR A 165 -36.81 -26.11 -5.91
C THR A 165 -35.49 -26.83 -5.71
N CYS A 166 -35.50 -28.16 -5.77
CA CYS A 166 -34.29 -28.95 -5.76
C CYS A 166 -33.50 -28.69 -7.06
N ASP A 167 -32.23 -28.26 -6.94
CA ASP A 167 -31.35 -27.98 -8.08
C ASP A 167 -31.13 -29.21 -9.00
N GLU A 168 -31.37 -30.43 -8.50
CA GLU A 168 -31.10 -31.69 -9.21
C GLU A 168 -32.35 -32.27 -9.90
N CYS A 169 -33.51 -32.26 -9.24
CA CYS A 169 -34.72 -32.93 -9.71
C CYS A 169 -35.95 -32.02 -9.83
N GLY A 170 -35.81 -30.72 -9.53
CA GLY A 170 -36.89 -29.73 -9.65
C GLY A 170 -37.97 -29.80 -8.56
N THR A 171 -37.96 -30.83 -7.70
CA THR A 171 -38.97 -30.99 -6.64
C THR A 171 -39.00 -29.78 -5.69
N PRO A 172 -40.17 -29.20 -5.39
CA PRO A 172 -40.26 -28.08 -4.45
C PRO A 172 -39.76 -28.53 -3.08
N LEU A 173 -38.91 -27.71 -2.49
CA LEU A 173 -38.46 -27.82 -1.12
C LEU A 173 -39.45 -27.04 -0.26
N GLY A 174 -39.76 -27.58 0.93
CA GLY A 174 -40.72 -26.95 1.83
C GLY A 174 -40.41 -25.48 2.11
N PRO A 175 -41.42 -24.66 2.44
CA PRO A 175 -41.26 -23.22 2.66
C PRO A 175 -40.18 -22.95 3.71
N GLY A 176 -39.28 -22.01 3.42
CA GLY A 176 -38.16 -21.65 4.28
C GLY A 176 -36.99 -22.67 4.32
N SER A 177 -37.03 -23.73 3.51
CA SER A 177 -35.90 -24.65 3.38
C SER A 177 -34.67 -23.93 2.83
N ARG A 178 -33.57 -23.96 3.58
CA ARG A 178 -32.23 -23.51 3.11
C ARG A 178 -31.47 -24.62 2.37
N ARG A 179 -32.06 -25.81 2.21
CA ARG A 179 -31.42 -26.93 1.50
C ARG A 179 -31.44 -26.61 0.00
N ARG A 180 -30.42 -27.06 -0.73
CA ARG A 180 -30.40 -27.03 -2.21
C ARG A 180 -30.97 -28.31 -2.83
N TRP A 181 -31.05 -29.38 -2.05
CA TRP A 181 -31.43 -30.71 -2.52
C TRP A 181 -32.52 -31.30 -1.63
N CYS A 182 -33.49 -31.99 -2.25
CA CYS A 182 -34.61 -32.61 -1.55
C CYS A 182 -34.19 -33.86 -0.75
N SER A 183 -33.12 -34.55 -1.19
CA SER A 183 -32.65 -35.80 -0.61
C SER A 183 -31.13 -35.93 -0.66
N LYS A 184 -30.58 -36.87 0.13
CA LYS A 184 -29.15 -37.24 0.04
C LYS A 184 -28.79 -37.77 -1.35
N VAL A 185 -29.70 -38.48 -2.01
CA VAL A 185 -29.52 -39.00 -3.37
C VAL A 185 -29.35 -37.87 -4.37
N CYS A 186 -30.21 -36.84 -4.32
CA CYS A 186 -30.09 -35.68 -5.20
C CYS A 186 -28.81 -34.87 -4.94
N SER A 187 -28.42 -34.69 -3.68
CA SER A 187 -27.14 -34.07 -3.31
C SER A 187 -25.94 -34.85 -3.87
N HIS A 188 -25.97 -36.19 -3.78
CA HIS A 188 -24.93 -37.06 -4.32
C HIS A 188 -24.86 -37.01 -5.85
N ARG A 189 -26.01 -37.03 -6.54
CA ARG A 189 -26.07 -36.89 -8.01
C ARG A 189 -25.51 -35.54 -8.48
N ALA A 190 -25.92 -34.43 -7.84
CA ALA A 190 -25.39 -33.10 -8.13
C ALA A 190 -23.87 -33.01 -7.86
N TYR A 191 -23.37 -33.69 -6.83
CA TYR A 191 -21.94 -33.81 -6.58
C TYR A 191 -21.21 -34.56 -7.69
N ILE A 192 -21.71 -35.72 -8.13
CA ILE A 192 -21.12 -36.49 -9.23
C ILE A 192 -21.13 -35.67 -10.53
N ARG A 193 -22.23 -35.00 -10.85
CA ARG A 193 -22.34 -34.13 -12.03
C ARG A 193 -21.24 -33.06 -12.05
N ARG A 194 -21.07 -32.33 -10.95
CA ARG A 194 -19.99 -31.30 -10.81
C ARG A 194 -18.57 -31.86 -10.85
N ARG A 195 -18.36 -33.15 -10.56
CA ARG A 195 -17.05 -33.81 -10.77
C ARG A 195 -16.84 -34.06 -12.26
N ILE A 196 -17.82 -34.66 -12.93
CA ILE A 196 -17.77 -34.97 -14.36
C ILE A 196 -17.56 -33.68 -15.17
N GLU A 197 -18.27 -32.61 -14.85
CA GLU A 197 -18.09 -31.28 -15.48
C GLU A 197 -16.68 -30.72 -15.30
N ARG A 198 -15.98 -31.07 -14.22
CA ARG A 198 -14.57 -30.70 -13.97
C ARG A 198 -13.57 -31.68 -14.60
N GLY A 199 -14.04 -32.69 -15.35
CA GLY A 199 -13.21 -33.76 -15.91
C GLY A 199 -12.71 -34.76 -14.88
N GLU A 200 -13.25 -34.75 -13.66
CA GLU A 200 -12.87 -35.71 -12.62
C GLU A 200 -13.70 -36.99 -12.74
N SER A 201 -13.05 -38.15 -12.79
CA SER A 201 -13.75 -39.43 -12.70
C SER A 201 -14.59 -39.53 -11.41
N PRO A 202 -15.74 -40.22 -11.44
CA PRO A 202 -16.54 -40.47 -10.24
C PRO A 202 -15.67 -41.06 -9.11
N LEU A 203 -15.95 -40.69 -7.85
CA LEU A 203 -15.28 -41.34 -6.74
C LEU A 203 -15.65 -42.83 -6.74
N PRO A 204 -14.68 -43.73 -6.56
CA PRO A 204 -15.00 -45.14 -6.35
C PRO A 204 -15.88 -45.24 -5.11
N THR A 205 -16.97 -46.00 -5.21
CA THR A 205 -17.73 -46.39 -4.03
C THR A 205 -16.80 -47.18 -3.13
N PRO A 206 -16.69 -46.84 -1.83
CA PRO A 206 -15.85 -47.60 -0.92
C PRO A 206 -16.30 -49.06 -0.98
N ASP A 207 -15.34 -49.97 -1.17
CA ASP A 207 -15.62 -51.40 -1.17
C ASP A 207 -16.29 -51.75 0.17
N PRO A 208 -17.50 -52.33 0.19
CA PRO A 208 -18.17 -52.73 1.43
C PRO A 208 -17.36 -53.75 2.24
N LYS A 209 -16.39 -54.44 1.63
CA LYS A 209 -15.44 -55.34 2.29
C LYS A 209 -14.14 -54.65 2.73
N ALA A 210 -13.93 -53.36 2.42
CA ALA A 210 -12.73 -52.67 2.86
C ALA A 210 -12.67 -52.63 4.39
N PRO A 211 -11.52 -52.99 5.01
CA PRO A 211 -11.39 -52.91 6.45
C PRO A 211 -11.64 -51.47 6.93
N PRO A 212 -12.24 -51.28 8.13
CA PRO A 212 -12.38 -49.96 8.72
C PRO A 212 -11.03 -49.26 8.72
N ARG A 213 -11.00 -47.98 8.34
CA ARG A 213 -9.75 -47.22 8.36
C ARG A 213 -9.22 -47.16 9.79
N GLU A 214 -8.00 -47.64 9.99
CA GLU A 214 -7.36 -47.64 11.29
C GLU A 214 -7.11 -46.20 11.76
N GLN A 215 -7.46 -45.94 13.03
CA GLN A 215 -7.21 -44.64 13.63
C GLN A 215 -5.78 -44.60 14.18
N PRO A 216 -4.98 -43.58 13.85
CA PRO A 216 -3.66 -43.43 14.46
C PRO A 216 -3.81 -43.28 15.97
N THR A 217 -2.95 -43.96 16.72
CA THR A 217 -2.92 -43.94 18.18
C THR A 217 -2.25 -42.69 18.74
N ILE A 218 -1.47 -41.98 17.93
CA ILE A 218 -0.65 -40.82 18.31
C ILE A 218 -0.99 -39.55 17.52
N CYS A 219 -0.94 -38.41 18.20
CA CYS A 219 -1.21 -37.09 17.62
C CYS A 219 -0.13 -36.70 16.61
N ALA A 220 -0.51 -36.37 15.38
CA ALA A 220 0.42 -35.97 14.33
C ALA A 220 1.17 -34.64 14.60
N TYR A 221 0.80 -33.91 15.66
CA TYR A 221 1.46 -32.66 16.05
C TYR A 221 2.33 -32.81 17.31
N CYS A 222 1.77 -33.29 18.42
CA CYS A 222 2.47 -33.36 19.71
C CYS A 222 2.86 -34.78 20.14
N SER A 223 2.59 -35.79 19.30
CA SER A 223 2.81 -37.22 19.61
C SER A 223 2.02 -37.78 20.82
N GLY A 224 1.18 -36.97 21.47
CA GLY A 224 0.34 -37.42 22.59
C GLY A 224 -0.75 -38.41 22.17
N PRO A 225 -1.29 -39.20 23.11
CA PRO A 225 -2.29 -40.23 22.82
C PRO A 225 -3.57 -39.64 22.20
N LEU A 226 -4.10 -40.32 21.20
CA LEU A 226 -5.36 -39.97 20.55
C LEU A 226 -6.51 -40.83 21.08
N LEU A 227 -7.55 -40.16 21.56
CA LEU A 227 -8.80 -40.83 21.87
C LEU A 227 -9.52 -41.23 20.56
N PRO A 228 -10.20 -42.38 20.54
CA PRO A 228 -10.97 -42.80 19.38
C PRO A 228 -12.00 -41.73 18.98
N GLY A 229 -12.07 -41.43 17.69
CA GLY A 229 -13.01 -40.46 17.13
C GLY A 229 -14.45 -40.95 17.22
N ARG A 230 -15.42 -40.04 17.27
CA ARG A 230 -16.83 -40.41 17.17
C ARG A 230 -17.15 -40.80 15.73
N LYS A 231 -17.80 -41.95 15.52
CA LYS A 231 -18.44 -42.41 14.26
C LYS A 231 -17.59 -42.16 12.99
N ASN A 232 -16.69 -43.08 12.66
CA ASN A 232 -15.90 -43.12 11.41
C ASN A 232 -15.03 -41.88 11.14
N GLN A 233 -14.87 -40.95 12.10
CA GLN A 233 -13.97 -39.81 11.96
C GLN A 233 -12.56 -40.19 12.41
N ILE A 234 -11.64 -40.27 11.46
CA ILE A 234 -10.20 -40.38 11.77
C ILE A 234 -9.73 -39.05 12.33
N ARG A 235 -9.32 -39.05 13.60
CA ARG A 235 -8.67 -37.89 14.22
C ARG A 235 -7.17 -38.00 13.99
N LEU A 236 -6.56 -36.91 13.50
CA LEU A 236 -5.11 -36.79 13.38
C LEU A 236 -4.48 -36.03 14.57
N THR A 237 -5.30 -35.36 15.39
CA THR A 237 -4.84 -34.42 16.42
C THR A 237 -5.65 -34.58 17.71
N CYS A 238 -4.99 -34.51 18.86
CA CYS A 238 -5.61 -34.74 20.17
C CYS A 238 -6.50 -33.57 20.63
N SER A 239 -6.19 -32.35 20.20
CA SER A 239 -6.92 -31.13 20.60
C SER A 239 -7.16 -30.17 19.43
N ALA A 240 -8.06 -29.20 19.63
CA ALA A 240 -8.29 -28.11 18.67
C ALA A 240 -7.02 -27.28 18.45
N THR A 241 -6.24 -27.03 19.50
CA THR A 241 -4.96 -26.32 19.43
C THR A 241 -3.96 -27.07 18.55
N CYS A 242 -3.80 -28.39 18.74
CA CYS A 242 -2.93 -29.21 17.88
C CYS A 242 -3.39 -29.19 16.41
N ARG A 243 -4.71 -29.16 16.17
CA ARG A 243 -5.27 -29.03 14.81
C ARG A 243 -4.88 -27.70 14.17
N THR A 244 -5.00 -26.60 14.89
CA THR A 244 -4.61 -25.26 14.41
C THR A 244 -3.12 -25.20 14.11
N TYR A 245 -2.27 -25.71 15.00
CA TYR A 245 -0.83 -25.75 14.74
C TYR A 245 -0.45 -26.63 13.56
N LEU A 246 -1.03 -27.83 13.45
CA LEU A 246 -0.80 -28.71 12.30
C LEU A 246 -1.24 -28.05 10.98
N TYR A 247 -2.34 -27.31 10.99
CA TYR A 247 -2.78 -26.52 9.84
C TYR A 247 -1.76 -25.43 9.46
N HIS A 248 -1.27 -24.66 10.42
CA HIS A 248 -0.26 -23.61 10.16
C HIS A 248 1.05 -24.20 9.66
N ARG A 249 1.51 -25.31 10.24
CA ARG A 249 2.70 -26.05 9.78
C ARG A 249 2.56 -26.48 8.31
N ARG A 250 1.46 -27.17 7.97
CA ARG A 250 1.19 -27.60 6.58
C ARG A 250 1.04 -26.43 5.62
N LYS A 251 0.45 -25.31 6.07
CA LYS A 251 0.33 -24.08 5.25
C LYS A 251 1.71 -23.49 4.97
N LYS A 252 2.59 -23.45 5.98
CA LYS A 252 3.98 -22.98 5.82
C LYS A 252 4.76 -23.90 4.86
N GLU A 253 4.64 -25.21 5.02
CA GLU A 253 5.27 -26.22 4.15
C GLU A 253 4.84 -26.06 2.68
N ARG A 254 3.55 -25.82 2.41
CA ARG A 254 3.07 -25.54 1.04
C ARG A 254 3.66 -24.26 0.45
N LEU A 255 3.68 -23.16 1.22
CA LEU A 255 4.26 -21.89 0.77
C LEU A 255 5.77 -22.02 0.48
N THR A 256 6.49 -22.79 1.29
CA THR A 256 7.92 -23.08 1.03
C THR A 256 8.11 -23.96 -0.20
N GLN A 257 7.24 -24.94 -0.43
CA GLN A 257 7.31 -25.81 -1.60
C GLN A 257 6.98 -25.05 -2.89
N GLU A 258 5.99 -24.16 -2.87
CA GLU A 258 5.65 -23.27 -4.00
C GLU A 258 6.83 -22.35 -4.36
N HIS A 259 7.54 -21.82 -3.36
CA HIS A 259 8.74 -21.00 -3.59
C HIS A 259 9.87 -21.80 -4.24
N LEU A 260 10.06 -23.07 -3.87
CA LEU A 260 11.09 -23.94 -4.45
C LEU A 260 10.76 -24.37 -5.88
N THR A 261 9.47 -24.50 -6.24
CA THR A 261 9.05 -24.88 -7.60
C THR A 261 9.07 -23.73 -8.61
N HIS A 262 9.29 -22.49 -8.16
CA HIS A 262 9.25 -21.28 -8.99
C HIS A 262 10.61 -20.58 -9.15
N GLU A 263 11.72 -21.15 -8.66
CA GLU A 263 13.06 -20.73 -9.07
C GLU A 263 13.45 -21.45 -10.37
N PRO A 264 13.59 -20.73 -11.50
CA PRO A 264 14.02 -21.28 -12.79
C PRO A 264 15.53 -21.57 -12.85
#